data_AF-A0AAE0FHI4-F1
#
_entry.id   AF-A0AAE0FHI4-F1
#
_cell.length_a   1.000
_cell.length_b   1.000
_cell.length_c   1.000
_cell.angle_alpha   90.00
_cell.angle_beta   90.00
_cell.angle_gamma   90.00
#
_symmetry.space_group_name_H-M   'P 1'
#
loop_
_entity.id
_entity.type
_entity.pdbx_description
1 polymer ?
#
loop_
_entity_poly.entity_id
_entity_poly.type
_entity_poly.pdbx_seq_one_letter_code
_entity_poly.pdbx_strand_id
1 'polypeptide(L)'
;MWKKDGKQYMNPTKLRSIIIKIYQASIFPLASAKMEADANNHRSGKARFPLVDYTVMYFDTFFGLKQLAQQNMIRTVFTLMELYQENNDPVICLFVRLCGLYHPLPTKQVTFCLDTIELTADILSGGGRIFSKPSAFWAQWSTGKEIYIPRDLQDDLTALIFHIAGKATYVEWAEEIYAMIDAMPLLKNQKKGSTTLGQFLLFICEKHLTIDGVYKADAEKAFQEQVNPDGKLSFLEFSEGLKACSSQLYPDEGTIAYLFCRATALQGDSKFSNVQLVQKGAAVLDDERFKGLWVDVAAAVQAYMWHYGHWCRAGVRADGTHIIDDVRARAAGSNVASNEQGKKKGGLVGRPAPKEKRRASTSQHIPK
;
A
#
# COMPACT_ATOMS: atom_id res chain seq x y z
N MET A 1 33.78 -20.18 10.50
CA MET A 1 33.77 -19.60 9.14
C MET A 1 33.89 -18.07 9.14
N TRP A 2 33.18 -17.34 10.02
CA TRP A 2 33.07 -15.87 10.05
C TRP A 2 34.29 -15.03 10.49
N LYS A 3 35.37 -15.65 10.98
CA LYS A 3 36.55 -14.94 11.50
C LYS A 3 37.60 -14.59 10.42
N LYS A 4 37.52 -15.20 9.22
CA LYS A 4 38.59 -15.10 8.21
C LYS A 4 38.52 -13.87 7.30
N ASP A 5 37.34 -13.32 7.05
CA ASP A 5 37.15 -12.22 6.08
C ASP A 5 37.01 -10.82 6.73
N GLY A 6 36.99 -10.76 8.07
CA GLY A 6 36.69 -9.54 8.82
C GLY A 6 35.23 -9.09 8.68
N LYS A 7 34.77 -8.22 9.58
CA LYS A 7 33.49 -7.51 9.39
C LYS A 7 33.70 -6.50 8.27
N GLN A 8 33.29 -6.85 7.06
CA GLN A 8 33.32 -5.93 5.93
C GLN A 8 31.94 -5.30 5.75
N TYR A 9 31.89 -3.99 5.92
CA TYR A 9 30.68 -3.20 5.76
C TYR A 9 30.53 -2.65 4.35
N MET A 10 29.29 -2.43 3.96
CA MET A 10 28.93 -1.81 2.69
C MET A 10 28.72 -0.32 2.89
N ASN A 11 29.02 0.49 1.87
CA ASN A 11 28.60 1.88 1.86
C ASN A 11 27.06 1.97 2.02
N PRO A 12 26.52 2.83 2.92
CA PRO A 12 25.08 2.94 3.17
C PRO A 12 24.24 3.20 1.92
N THR A 13 24.72 4.03 0.98
CA THR A 13 24.01 4.29 -0.29
C THR A 13 23.92 3.03 -1.16
N LYS A 14 24.98 2.22 -1.17
CA LYS A 14 24.98 0.94 -1.90
C LYS A 14 24.04 -0.07 -1.24
N LEU A 15 24.00 -0.11 0.10
CA LEU A 15 23.04 -0.93 0.82
C LEU A 15 21.60 -0.52 0.49
N ARG A 16 21.30 0.77 0.52
CA ARG A 16 19.98 1.30 0.17
C ARG A 16 19.60 0.96 -1.28
N SER A 17 20.53 1.06 -2.22
CA SER A 17 20.32 0.62 -3.60
C SER A 17 19.92 -0.85 -3.69
N ILE A 18 20.56 -1.74 -2.93
CA ILE A 18 20.21 -3.16 -2.88
C ILE A 18 18.79 -3.36 -2.31
N ILE A 19 18.48 -2.73 -1.18
CA ILE A 19 17.14 -2.80 -0.56
C ILE A 19 16.05 -2.37 -1.55
N ILE A 20 16.26 -1.24 -2.24
CA ILE A 20 15.27 -0.71 -3.17
C ILE A 20 15.12 -1.63 -4.39
N LYS A 21 16.20 -2.25 -4.85
CA LYS A 21 16.13 -3.26 -5.92
C LYS A 21 15.40 -4.53 -5.46
N ILE A 22 15.49 -4.91 -4.19
CA ILE A 22 14.69 -6.01 -3.63
C ILE A 22 13.21 -5.63 -3.66
N TYR A 23 12.83 -4.45 -3.17
CA TYR A 23 11.44 -3.96 -3.28
C TYR A 23 10.95 -3.92 -4.73
N GLN A 24 11.77 -3.39 -5.63
CA GLN A 24 11.44 -3.32 -7.05
C GLN A 24 11.27 -4.71 -7.66
N ALA A 25 12.13 -5.68 -7.32
CA ALA A 25 12.02 -7.06 -7.79
C ALA A 25 10.77 -7.76 -7.20
N SER A 26 10.37 -7.43 -5.97
CA SER A 26 9.11 -7.91 -5.38
C SER A 26 7.87 -7.34 -6.08
N ILE A 27 7.96 -6.12 -6.62
CA ILE A 27 6.85 -5.46 -7.32
C ILE A 27 6.79 -5.89 -8.80
N PHE A 28 7.91 -5.80 -9.50
CA PHE A 28 8.08 -6.19 -10.88
C PHE A 28 8.98 -7.42 -10.92
N PRO A 29 8.41 -8.63 -10.77
CA PRO A 29 9.21 -9.85 -10.75
C PRO A 29 9.98 -9.99 -12.07
N LEU A 30 11.27 -9.68 -12.01
CA LEU A 30 12.20 -9.85 -13.12
C LEU A 30 12.65 -11.31 -13.13
N ALA A 31 12.00 -12.11 -13.97
CA ALA A 31 12.56 -13.32 -14.57
C ALA A 31 12.66 -14.62 -13.74
N SER A 32 11.95 -14.77 -12.61
CA SER A 32 11.78 -16.10 -12.00
C SER A 32 10.31 -16.51 -11.91
N ALA A 33 10.01 -17.72 -12.39
CA ALA A 33 8.67 -18.30 -12.35
C ALA A 33 8.07 -18.32 -10.92
N LYS A 34 8.93 -18.38 -9.88
CA LYS A 34 8.50 -18.31 -8.48
C LYS A 34 8.00 -16.93 -8.08
N MET A 35 8.70 -15.86 -8.47
CA MET A 35 8.30 -14.49 -8.17
C MET A 35 7.08 -14.06 -9.00
N GLU A 36 6.97 -14.56 -10.24
CA GLU A 36 5.77 -14.39 -11.08
C GLU A 36 4.55 -15.10 -10.47
N ALA A 37 4.74 -16.34 -9.97
CA ALA A 37 3.68 -17.08 -9.29
C ALA A 37 3.21 -16.37 -8.01
N ASP A 38 4.10 -15.76 -7.24
CA ASP A 38 3.73 -15.01 -6.04
C ASP A 38 2.96 -13.73 -6.37
N ALA A 39 3.40 -12.99 -7.39
CA ALA A 39 2.67 -11.82 -7.88
C ALA A 39 1.25 -12.19 -8.33
N ASN A 40 1.08 -13.35 -8.99
CA ASN A 40 -0.24 -13.87 -9.38
C ASN A 40 -1.07 -14.36 -8.18
N ASN A 41 -0.45 -14.97 -7.17
CA ASN A 41 -1.13 -15.36 -5.92
C ASN A 41 -1.67 -14.13 -5.19
N HIS A 42 -0.88 -13.05 -5.13
CA HIS A 42 -1.30 -11.80 -4.52
C HIS A 42 -2.51 -11.17 -5.24
N ARG A 43 -2.52 -11.16 -6.58
CA ARG A 43 -3.71 -10.75 -7.37
C ARG A 43 -4.95 -11.58 -7.05
N SER A 44 -4.75 -12.83 -6.67
CA SER A 44 -5.82 -13.74 -6.25
C SER A 44 -6.21 -13.57 -4.78
N GLY A 45 -5.74 -12.50 -4.13
CA GLY A 45 -6.07 -12.19 -2.74
C GLY A 45 -5.35 -13.04 -1.69
N LYS A 46 -4.22 -13.66 -2.05
CA LYS A 46 -3.36 -14.40 -1.12
C LYS A 46 -2.23 -13.51 -0.58
N ALA A 47 -1.67 -13.90 0.56
CA ALA A 47 -0.47 -13.26 1.09
C ALA A 47 0.71 -13.48 0.12
N ARG A 48 1.52 -12.43 -0.06
CA ARG A 48 2.82 -12.52 -0.74
C ARG A 48 3.81 -13.32 0.11
N PHE A 49 4.89 -13.78 -0.51
CA PHE A 49 6.04 -14.30 0.23
C PHE A 49 6.60 -13.26 1.22
N PRO A 50 7.12 -13.70 2.37
CA PRO A 50 7.92 -12.85 3.26
C PRO A 50 9.06 -12.14 2.50
N LEU A 51 9.41 -10.92 2.92
CA LEU A 51 10.46 -10.12 2.28
C LEU A 51 11.85 -10.79 2.33
N VAL A 52 12.09 -11.66 3.32
CA VAL A 52 13.31 -12.45 3.41
C VAL A 52 13.47 -13.41 2.22
N ASP A 53 12.38 -13.99 1.73
CA ASP A 53 12.43 -14.91 0.58
C ASP A 53 12.81 -14.14 -0.69
N TYR A 54 12.23 -12.96 -0.88
CA TYR A 54 12.61 -12.04 -1.96
C TYR A 54 14.08 -11.61 -1.87
N THR A 55 14.59 -11.41 -0.67
CA THR A 55 16.00 -11.07 -0.44
C THR A 55 16.92 -12.19 -0.89
N VAL A 56 16.63 -13.44 -0.51
CA VAL A 56 17.40 -14.62 -0.94
C VAL A 56 17.33 -14.78 -2.46
N MET A 57 16.12 -14.72 -3.04
CA MET A 57 15.92 -14.81 -4.49
C MET A 57 16.68 -13.72 -5.25
N TYR A 58 16.73 -12.49 -4.72
CA TYR A 58 17.52 -11.41 -5.30
C TYR A 58 19.01 -11.76 -5.33
N PHE A 59 19.58 -12.21 -4.21
CA PHE A 59 21.00 -12.57 -4.18
C PHE A 59 21.33 -13.75 -5.10
N ASP A 60 20.46 -14.76 -5.17
CA ASP A 60 20.65 -15.91 -6.06
C ASP A 60 20.55 -15.53 -7.55
N THR A 61 19.66 -14.59 -7.90
CA THR A 61 19.40 -14.21 -9.30
C THR A 61 20.43 -13.21 -9.81
N PHE A 62 20.81 -12.22 -9.00
CA PHE A 62 21.65 -11.10 -9.44
C PHE A 62 23.16 -11.37 -9.30
N PHE A 63 23.56 -12.43 -8.59
CA PHE A 63 24.96 -12.82 -8.47
C PHE A 63 25.14 -14.22 -9.07
N GLY A 64 25.65 -14.29 -10.30
CA GLY A 64 25.81 -15.55 -11.05
C GLY A 64 26.80 -16.56 -10.44
N LEU A 65 27.53 -16.20 -9.38
CA LEU A 65 28.40 -17.09 -8.62
C LEU A 65 27.89 -17.22 -7.18
N LYS A 66 27.55 -18.45 -6.75
CA LYS A 66 27.03 -18.74 -5.39
C LYS A 66 27.90 -18.18 -4.26
N GLN A 67 29.22 -18.31 -4.39
CA GLN A 67 30.15 -17.79 -3.39
C GLN A 67 30.09 -16.26 -3.28
N LEU A 68 29.94 -15.57 -4.41
CA LEU A 68 29.80 -14.11 -4.46
C LEU A 68 28.44 -13.65 -3.91
N ALA A 69 27.37 -14.39 -4.20
CA ALA A 69 26.04 -14.16 -3.64
C ALA A 69 26.08 -14.23 -2.11
N GLN A 70 26.65 -15.30 -1.56
CA GLN A 70 26.81 -15.49 -0.11
C GLN A 70 27.64 -14.38 0.52
N GLN A 71 28.78 -14.01 -0.07
CA GLN A 71 29.61 -12.92 0.45
C GLN A 71 28.87 -11.58 0.48
N ASN A 72 28.14 -11.22 -0.58
CA ASN A 72 27.38 -9.97 -0.62
C ASN A 72 26.18 -9.99 0.33
N MET A 73 25.50 -11.13 0.48
CA MET A 73 24.43 -11.31 1.46
C MET A 73 24.96 -11.12 2.88
N ILE A 74 26.10 -11.74 3.22
CA ILE A 74 26.74 -11.59 4.53
C ILE A 74 27.10 -10.13 4.83
N ARG A 75 27.75 -9.43 3.89
CA ARG A 75 28.07 -8.00 4.04
C ARG A 75 26.82 -7.15 4.23
N THR A 76 25.75 -7.48 3.49
CA THR A 76 24.45 -6.81 3.59
C THR A 76 23.88 -6.96 4.99
N VAL A 77 23.82 -8.18 5.54
CA VAL A 77 23.29 -8.45 6.89
C VAL A 77 24.09 -7.70 7.96
N PHE A 78 25.43 -7.73 7.93
CA PHE A 78 26.23 -7.01 8.93
C PHE A 78 26.05 -5.49 8.85
N THR A 79 25.95 -4.94 7.64
CA THR A 79 25.72 -3.49 7.46
C THR A 79 24.32 -3.08 7.89
N LEU A 80 23.29 -3.92 7.62
CA LEU A 80 21.93 -3.71 8.11
C LEU A 80 21.90 -3.64 9.64
N MET A 81 22.58 -4.57 10.31
CA MET A 81 22.63 -4.63 11.78
C MET A 81 23.21 -3.34 12.38
N GLU A 82 24.34 -2.87 11.85
CA GLU A 82 25.02 -1.68 12.35
C GLU A 82 24.18 -0.41 12.12
N LEU A 83 23.71 -0.20 10.90
CA LEU A 83 22.91 1.00 10.57
C LEU A 83 21.53 1.00 11.24
N TYR A 84 20.96 -0.18 11.51
CA TYR A 84 19.74 -0.29 12.28
C TYR A 84 19.92 0.14 13.73
N GLN A 85 21.03 -0.26 14.37
CA GLN A 85 21.34 0.13 15.74
C GLN A 85 21.54 1.65 15.87
N GLU A 86 22.09 2.28 14.83
CA GLU A 86 22.21 3.74 14.75
C GLU A 86 20.87 4.45 14.51
N ASN A 87 19.84 3.74 14.03
CA ASN A 87 18.49 4.23 13.75
C ASN A 87 18.42 5.50 12.86
N ASN A 88 19.38 5.64 11.94
CA ASN A 88 19.57 6.87 11.15
C ASN A 88 18.99 6.81 9.73
N ASP A 89 18.56 5.64 9.25
CA ASP A 89 18.02 5.47 7.89
C ASP A 89 16.67 4.75 7.91
N PRO A 90 15.55 5.48 7.73
CA PRO A 90 14.21 4.90 7.79
C PRO A 90 13.92 3.80 6.76
N VAL A 91 14.56 3.84 5.58
CA VAL A 91 14.41 2.78 4.57
C VAL A 91 15.05 1.48 5.07
N ILE A 92 16.24 1.58 5.67
CA ILE A 92 16.94 0.44 6.27
C ILE A 92 16.15 -0.07 7.47
N CYS A 93 15.70 0.82 8.35
CA CYS A 93 14.92 0.44 9.53
C CYS A 93 13.63 -0.30 9.16
N LEU A 94 12.90 0.21 8.17
CA LEU A 94 11.70 -0.47 7.67
C LEU A 94 12.04 -1.84 7.06
N PHE A 95 13.07 -1.92 6.23
CA PHE A 95 13.49 -3.18 5.59
C PHE A 95 13.84 -4.26 6.62
N VAL A 96 14.62 -3.91 7.64
CA VAL A 96 15.01 -4.80 8.74
C VAL A 96 13.78 -5.37 9.46
N ARG A 97 12.79 -4.52 9.74
CA ARG A 97 11.55 -4.92 10.41
C ARG A 97 10.67 -5.81 9.54
N LEU A 98 10.55 -5.49 8.24
CA LEU A 98 9.79 -6.29 7.26
C LEU A 98 10.44 -7.65 6.96
N CYS A 99 11.78 -7.74 7.05
CA CYS A 99 12.51 -9.00 6.97
C CYS A 99 12.43 -9.85 8.26
N GLY A 100 11.82 -9.33 9.32
CA GLY A 100 11.66 -10.05 10.58
C GLY A 100 12.93 -10.17 11.43
N LEU A 101 13.95 -9.34 11.17
CA LEU A 101 15.25 -9.45 11.84
C LEU A 101 15.27 -8.79 13.23
N TYR A 102 14.71 -7.58 13.34
CA TYR A 102 14.60 -6.82 14.59
C TYR A 102 13.27 -6.07 14.63
N HIS A 103 12.60 -6.02 15.79
CA HIS A 103 11.29 -5.40 16.00
C HIS A 103 10.31 -5.71 14.85
N PRO A 104 10.05 -7.01 14.60
CA PRO A 104 9.46 -7.49 13.35
C PRO A 104 8.06 -6.91 13.13
N LEU A 105 7.81 -6.49 11.89
CA LEU A 105 6.46 -6.17 11.43
C LEU A 105 5.77 -7.44 10.91
N PRO A 106 4.44 -7.57 11.04
CA PRO A 106 3.70 -8.70 10.48
C PRO A 106 3.90 -8.82 8.96
N THR A 107 3.93 -10.05 8.42
CA THR A 107 4.15 -10.30 6.98
C THR A 107 3.20 -9.50 6.07
N LYS A 108 1.96 -9.26 6.50
CA LYS A 108 0.99 -8.44 5.75
C LYS A 108 1.43 -7.00 5.52
N GLN A 109 2.32 -6.46 6.35
CA GLN A 109 2.91 -5.13 6.18
C GLN A 109 3.84 -5.08 4.97
N VAL A 110 4.38 -6.22 4.50
CA VAL A 110 5.16 -6.28 3.26
C VAL A 110 4.27 -5.88 2.10
N THR A 111 3.10 -6.50 1.96
CA THR A 111 2.14 -6.15 0.89
C THR A 111 1.75 -4.69 0.95
N PHE A 112 1.35 -4.21 2.13
CA PHE A 112 0.96 -2.82 2.33
C PHE A 112 2.08 -1.83 1.96
N CYS A 113 3.32 -2.11 2.36
CA CYS A 113 4.49 -1.30 2.01
C CYS A 113 4.73 -1.28 0.49
N LEU A 114 4.73 -2.44 -0.16
CA LEU A 114 4.95 -2.54 -1.61
C LEU A 114 3.87 -1.81 -2.41
N ASP A 115 2.60 -1.97 -2.05
CA ASP A 115 1.49 -1.30 -2.72
C ASP A 115 1.58 0.22 -2.51
N THR A 116 1.96 0.67 -1.30
CA THR A 116 2.19 2.10 -1.00
C THR A 116 3.33 2.68 -1.85
N ILE A 117 4.40 1.93 -2.07
CA ILE A 117 5.50 2.33 -2.95
C ILE A 117 5.00 2.51 -4.38
N GLU A 118 4.19 1.58 -4.90
CA GLU A 118 3.61 1.67 -6.25
C GLU A 118 2.69 2.88 -6.39
N LEU A 119 1.81 3.12 -5.40
CA LEU A 119 0.97 4.32 -5.35
C LEU A 119 1.80 5.61 -5.35
N THR A 120 2.88 5.63 -4.57
CA THR A 120 3.77 6.80 -4.50
C THR A 120 4.47 7.04 -5.83
N ALA A 121 4.94 5.97 -6.50
CA ALA A 121 5.54 6.07 -7.81
C ALA A 121 4.57 6.67 -8.85
N ASP A 122 3.29 6.31 -8.80
CA ASP A 122 2.24 6.85 -9.67
C ASP A 122 1.96 8.33 -9.39
N ILE A 123 1.70 8.69 -8.12
CA ILE A 123 1.36 10.08 -7.73
C ILE A 123 2.48 11.06 -8.04
N LEU A 124 3.74 10.64 -7.83
CA LEU A 124 4.89 11.49 -8.09
C LEU A 124 5.25 11.56 -9.59
N SER A 125 4.57 10.79 -10.45
CA SER A 125 4.89 10.68 -11.87
C SER A 125 3.79 11.24 -12.79
N GLY A 126 4.20 11.80 -13.93
CA GLY A 126 3.30 12.28 -14.98
C GLY A 126 3.50 13.74 -15.35
N GLY A 127 2.62 14.26 -16.22
CA GLY A 127 2.71 15.65 -16.69
C GLY A 127 2.64 16.65 -15.54
N GLY A 128 3.66 17.49 -15.40
CA GLY A 128 3.74 18.51 -14.33
C GLY A 128 4.06 17.98 -12.93
N ARG A 129 4.41 16.69 -12.78
CA ARG A 129 4.84 16.09 -11.51
C ARG A 129 6.36 16.04 -11.36
N ILE A 130 6.84 15.57 -10.20
CA ILE A 130 8.28 15.47 -9.87
C ILE A 130 9.03 14.60 -10.87
N PHE A 131 8.43 13.47 -11.25
CA PHE A 131 8.96 12.57 -12.25
C PHE A 131 8.10 12.64 -13.52
N SER A 132 8.74 12.59 -14.68
CA SER A 132 8.01 12.60 -15.96
C SER A 132 7.21 11.32 -16.19
N LYS A 133 7.65 10.19 -15.61
CA LYS A 133 7.03 8.87 -15.72
C LYS A 133 7.51 7.95 -14.57
N PRO A 134 6.76 6.87 -14.25
CA PRO A 134 7.13 5.94 -13.17
C PRO A 134 8.53 5.34 -13.31
N SER A 135 9.00 5.06 -14.52
CA SER A 135 10.37 4.55 -14.72
C SER A 135 11.47 5.52 -14.29
N ALA A 136 11.22 6.83 -14.31
CA ALA A 136 12.18 7.82 -13.82
C ALA A 136 12.26 7.82 -12.28
N PHE A 137 11.12 7.63 -11.60
CA PHE A 137 11.07 7.41 -10.15
C PHE A 137 11.96 6.20 -9.77
N TRP A 138 11.73 5.05 -10.41
CA TRP A 138 12.47 3.82 -10.12
C TRP A 138 13.96 3.94 -10.47
N ALA A 139 14.30 4.59 -11.58
CA ALA A 139 15.69 4.85 -11.96
C ALA A 139 16.41 5.71 -10.92
N GLN A 140 15.76 6.72 -10.34
CA GLN A 140 16.35 7.50 -9.27
C GLN A 140 16.47 6.68 -7.98
N TRP A 141 15.38 6.08 -7.52
CA TRP A 141 15.34 5.43 -6.21
C TRP A 141 16.32 4.25 -6.14
N SER A 142 16.38 3.43 -7.20
CA SER A 142 17.29 2.27 -7.29
C SER A 142 18.79 2.62 -7.22
N THR A 143 19.17 3.90 -7.32
CA THR A 143 20.54 4.37 -7.06
C THR A 143 20.86 4.55 -5.57
N GLY A 144 19.87 4.36 -4.67
CA GLY A 144 20.00 4.62 -3.23
C GLY A 144 19.83 6.10 -2.87
N LYS A 145 19.37 6.95 -3.80
CA LYS A 145 19.06 8.36 -3.52
C LYS A 145 17.70 8.50 -2.85
N GLU A 146 17.60 9.46 -1.94
CA GLU A 146 16.31 9.82 -1.33
C GLU A 146 15.32 10.36 -2.36
N ILE A 147 14.05 10.07 -2.12
CA ILE A 147 12.93 10.72 -2.78
C ILE A 147 12.22 11.55 -1.74
N TYR A 148 12.02 12.84 -2.04
CA TYR A 148 11.30 13.75 -1.16
C TYR A 148 9.86 13.87 -1.62
N ILE A 149 8.93 13.76 -0.67
CA ILE A 149 7.50 13.90 -0.88
C ILE A 149 7.10 15.27 -0.30
N PRO A 150 6.65 16.22 -1.14
CA PRO A 150 6.03 17.48 -0.70
C PRO A 150 4.77 17.24 0.15
N ARG A 151 4.48 18.13 1.11
CA ARG A 151 3.34 18.00 2.03
C ARG A 151 1.99 17.81 1.32
N ASP A 152 1.72 18.58 0.27
CA ASP A 152 0.49 18.46 -0.53
C ASP A 152 0.32 17.06 -1.15
N LEU A 153 1.42 16.42 -1.55
CA LEU A 153 1.39 15.06 -2.08
C LEU A 153 1.38 13.99 -0.99
N GLN A 154 1.84 14.31 0.23
CA GLN A 154 1.65 13.44 1.40
C GLN A 154 0.17 13.36 1.77
N ASP A 155 -0.58 14.47 1.68
CA ASP A 155 -2.02 14.50 1.89
C ASP A 155 -2.73 13.60 0.87
N ASP A 156 -2.46 13.83 -0.42
CA ASP A 156 -3.03 13.01 -1.50
C ASP A 156 -2.72 11.52 -1.32
N LEU A 157 -1.48 11.18 -0.95
CA LEU A 157 -1.07 9.80 -0.68
C LEU A 157 -1.78 9.23 0.54
N THR A 158 -1.82 9.95 1.66
CA THR A 158 -2.44 9.49 2.90
C THR A 158 -3.94 9.28 2.71
N ALA A 159 -4.61 10.14 1.94
CA ALA A 159 -6.03 9.99 1.59
C ALA A 159 -6.27 8.79 0.66
N LEU A 160 -5.35 8.55 -0.29
CA LEU A 160 -5.44 7.43 -1.22
C LEU A 160 -5.16 6.09 -0.54
N ILE A 161 -4.18 6.11 0.37
CA ILE A 161 -3.83 5.04 1.28
C ILE A 161 -5.02 4.92 2.21
N PHE A 162 -5.19 5.63 3.32
CA PHE A 162 -6.21 5.27 4.32
C PHE A 162 -7.71 5.30 3.93
N HIS A 163 -8.08 5.68 2.70
CA HIS A 163 -9.44 5.79 2.15
C HIS A 163 -10.54 5.99 3.20
N ILE A 164 -10.53 7.17 3.83
CA ILE A 164 -11.44 7.46 4.94
C ILE A 164 -12.64 8.21 4.35
N ALA A 165 -13.80 7.55 4.28
CA ALA A 165 -15.03 8.29 4.04
C ALA A 165 -15.47 8.91 5.37
N GLY A 166 -15.15 10.18 5.52
CA GLY A 166 -15.36 10.94 6.74
C GLY A 166 -14.21 11.93 6.91
N LYS A 167 -14.46 13.20 6.57
CA LYS A 167 -13.42 14.24 6.65
C LYS A 167 -12.82 14.39 8.05
N ALA A 168 -13.57 14.08 9.11
CA ALA A 168 -13.14 14.28 10.49
C ALA A 168 -12.00 13.31 10.88
N THR A 169 -12.19 12.01 10.71
CA THR A 169 -11.20 10.99 11.07
C THR A 169 -9.94 11.05 10.20
N TYR A 170 -10.08 11.46 8.93
CA TYR A 170 -8.92 11.73 8.06
C TYR A 170 -8.04 12.86 8.59
N VAL A 171 -8.66 13.98 8.98
CA VAL A 171 -7.92 15.14 9.46
C VAL A 171 -7.15 14.79 10.74
N GLU A 172 -7.78 14.07 11.67
CA GLU A 172 -7.12 13.61 12.90
C GLU A 172 -5.91 12.69 12.62
N TRP A 173 -6.06 11.67 11.75
CA TRP A 173 -4.96 10.75 11.46
C TRP A 173 -3.84 11.39 10.64
N ALA A 174 -4.19 12.24 9.67
CA ALA A 174 -3.22 12.98 8.90
C ALA A 174 -2.41 13.90 9.83
N GLU A 175 -3.08 14.64 10.73
CA GLU A 175 -2.41 15.48 11.73
C GLU A 175 -1.49 14.68 12.65
N GLU A 176 -1.88 13.49 13.11
CA GLU A 176 -1.01 12.61 13.88
C GLU A 176 0.20 12.12 13.08
N ILE A 177 0.00 11.67 11.84
CA ILE A 177 1.08 11.25 10.93
C ILE A 177 2.06 12.40 10.74
N TYR A 178 1.54 13.61 10.55
CA TYR A 178 2.34 14.81 10.36
C TYR A 178 3.08 15.26 11.60
N ALA A 179 2.44 15.22 12.76
CA ALA A 179 3.10 15.50 14.03
C ALA A 179 4.26 14.53 14.27
N MET A 180 4.08 13.26 13.94
CA MET A 180 5.16 12.25 14.03
C MET A 180 6.28 12.50 13.03
N ILE A 181 5.95 12.85 11.77
CA ILE A 181 6.94 13.22 10.75
C ILE A 181 7.73 14.46 11.18
N ASP A 182 7.04 15.50 11.64
CA ASP A 182 7.63 16.79 12.01
C ASP A 182 8.50 16.68 13.28
N ALA A 183 8.24 15.69 14.13
CA ALA A 183 9.06 15.38 15.32
C ALA A 183 10.39 14.67 14.98
N MET A 184 10.56 14.14 13.77
CA MET A 184 11.81 13.48 13.39
C MET A 184 12.94 14.48 13.10
N PRO A 185 14.19 14.10 13.41
CA PRO A 185 15.34 14.86 12.95
C PRO A 185 15.32 15.01 11.43
N LEU A 186 15.47 16.24 10.94
CA LEU A 186 15.60 16.49 9.51
C LEU A 186 16.88 15.84 8.99
N LEU A 187 16.75 15.07 7.91
CA LEU A 187 17.91 14.56 7.21
C LEU A 187 18.66 15.70 6.51
N LYS A 188 19.97 15.51 6.32
CA LYS A 188 20.82 16.49 5.65
C LYS A 188 20.25 16.80 4.25
N ASN A 189 19.90 18.07 4.00
CA ASN A 189 19.26 18.59 2.79
C ASN A 189 17.74 18.36 2.65
N GLN A 190 17.05 17.88 3.70
CA GLN A 190 15.58 17.84 3.71
C GLN A 190 15.02 19.26 3.80
N LYS A 191 14.10 19.61 2.89
CA LYS A 191 13.41 20.90 2.93
C LYS A 191 12.32 20.86 4.00
N LYS A 192 12.12 21.98 4.69
CA LYS A 192 10.97 22.17 5.61
C LYS A 192 9.66 21.88 4.86
N GLY A 193 8.78 21.07 5.46
CA GLY A 193 7.52 20.66 4.84
C GLY A 193 7.64 19.57 3.75
N SER A 194 8.79 18.89 3.66
CA SER A 194 8.96 17.68 2.85
C SER A 194 9.43 16.54 3.73
N THR A 195 9.03 15.30 3.41
CA THR A 195 9.51 14.09 4.10
C THR A 195 10.17 13.17 3.09
N THR A 196 11.13 12.34 3.53
CA THR A 196 11.67 11.31 2.65
C THR A 196 10.69 10.15 2.49
N LEU A 197 10.71 9.48 1.35
CA LEU A 197 9.88 8.30 1.11
C LEU A 197 10.12 7.22 2.18
N GLY A 198 11.35 7.06 2.66
CA GLY A 198 11.66 6.15 3.77
C GLY A 198 10.93 6.51 5.06
N GLN A 199 10.95 7.79 5.45
CA GLN A 199 10.21 8.28 6.62
C GLN A 199 8.72 8.01 6.45
N PHE A 200 8.15 8.44 5.32
CA PHE A 200 6.72 8.25 5.02
C PHE A 200 6.30 6.79 5.11
N LEU A 201 7.04 5.87 4.47
CA LEU A 201 6.72 4.44 4.49
C LEU A 201 6.79 3.84 5.89
N LEU A 202 7.82 4.20 6.67
CA LEU A 202 7.97 3.70 8.03
C LEU A 202 6.76 4.09 8.88
N PHE A 203 6.35 5.35 8.83
CA PHE A 203 5.20 5.84 9.57
C PHE A 203 3.88 5.23 9.13
N ILE A 204 3.68 5.13 7.81
CA ILE A 204 2.40 4.66 7.31
C ILE A 204 2.20 3.17 7.61
N CYS A 205 3.29 2.38 7.63
CA CYS A 205 3.26 0.99 8.09
C CYS A 205 2.97 0.88 9.59
N GLU A 206 3.56 1.75 10.41
CA GLU A 206 3.30 1.76 11.86
C GLU A 206 1.86 2.16 12.18
N LYS A 207 1.36 3.21 11.54
CA LYS A 207 -0.03 3.65 11.71
C LYS A 207 -1.01 2.59 11.23
N HIS A 208 -0.74 1.97 10.08
CA HIS A 208 -1.54 0.84 9.62
C HIS A 208 -1.57 -0.29 10.64
N LEU A 209 -0.46 -0.62 11.32
CA LEU A 209 -0.45 -1.63 12.38
C LEU A 209 -1.33 -1.25 13.59
N THR A 210 -1.26 0.01 14.04
CA THR A 210 -2.08 0.50 15.16
C THR A 210 -3.56 0.45 14.79
N ILE A 211 -3.91 0.96 13.62
CA ILE A 211 -5.28 0.98 13.07
C ILE A 211 -5.82 -0.44 12.95
N ASP A 212 -5.05 -1.32 12.33
CA ASP A 212 -5.42 -2.72 12.13
C ASP A 212 -5.68 -3.44 13.47
N GLY A 213 -4.90 -3.15 14.51
CA GLY A 213 -5.12 -3.69 15.86
C GLY A 213 -6.45 -3.25 16.48
N VAL A 214 -6.79 -1.96 16.38
CA VAL A 214 -8.05 -1.40 16.92
C VAL A 214 -9.26 -1.96 16.18
N TYR A 215 -9.27 -1.86 14.85
CA TYR A 215 -10.41 -2.31 14.04
C TYR A 215 -10.59 -3.82 14.07
N LYS A 216 -9.51 -4.60 14.21
CA LYS A 216 -9.61 -6.04 14.38
C LYS A 216 -10.34 -6.38 15.69
N ALA A 217 -9.97 -5.75 16.80
CA ALA A 217 -10.62 -5.98 18.09
C ALA A 217 -12.10 -5.56 18.07
N ASP A 218 -12.40 -4.42 17.44
CA ASP A 218 -13.77 -3.95 17.27
C ASP A 218 -14.60 -4.90 16.40
N ALA A 219 -14.03 -5.39 15.29
CA ALA A 219 -14.69 -6.35 14.42
C ALA A 219 -14.89 -7.71 15.09
N GLU A 220 -13.88 -8.21 15.82
CA GLU A 220 -13.99 -9.44 16.61
C GLU A 220 -15.15 -9.34 17.60
N LYS A 221 -15.23 -8.23 18.34
CA LYS A 221 -16.33 -7.97 19.27
C LYS A 221 -17.68 -7.91 18.55
N ALA A 222 -17.77 -7.10 17.49
CA ALA A 222 -19.01 -6.90 16.75
C ALA A 222 -19.55 -8.22 16.14
N PHE A 223 -18.69 -9.03 15.51
CA PHE A 223 -19.10 -10.31 14.97
C PHE A 223 -19.42 -11.34 16.06
N GLN A 224 -18.68 -11.34 17.17
CA GLN A 224 -18.94 -12.26 18.29
C GLN A 224 -20.29 -12.01 18.95
N GLU A 225 -20.78 -10.77 18.95
CA GLU A 225 -22.11 -10.41 19.46
C GLU A 225 -23.26 -10.86 18.55
N GLN A 226 -22.98 -11.18 17.28
CA GLN A 226 -23.99 -11.57 16.29
C GLN A 226 -24.03 -13.06 16.00
N VAL A 227 -23.16 -13.88 16.62
CA VAL A 227 -23.16 -15.33 16.35
C VAL A 227 -24.46 -15.98 16.77
N ASN A 228 -24.91 -16.94 15.96
CA ASN A 228 -26.02 -17.82 16.30
C ASN A 228 -25.65 -18.80 17.43
N PRO A 229 -26.61 -19.59 17.96
CA PRO A 229 -26.34 -20.57 19.02
C PRO A 229 -25.26 -21.61 18.70
N ASP A 230 -25.02 -21.89 17.41
CA ASP A 230 -23.97 -22.80 16.94
C ASP A 230 -22.59 -22.12 16.81
N GLY A 231 -22.48 -20.85 17.18
CA GLY A 231 -21.25 -20.06 17.12
C GLY A 231 -20.88 -19.59 15.71
N LYS A 232 -21.86 -19.55 14.78
CA LYS A 232 -21.66 -19.22 13.37
C LYS A 232 -22.45 -17.98 12.96
N LEU A 233 -22.06 -17.39 11.83
CA LEU A 233 -22.70 -16.22 11.24
C LEU A 233 -23.33 -16.60 9.90
N SER A 234 -24.65 -16.52 9.81
CA SER A 234 -25.37 -16.42 8.54
C SER A 234 -25.08 -15.08 7.85
N PHE A 235 -25.55 -14.92 6.61
CA PHE A 235 -25.40 -13.65 5.89
C PHE A 235 -26.00 -12.46 6.66
N LEU A 236 -27.16 -12.63 7.28
CA LEU A 236 -27.83 -11.57 8.04
C LEU A 236 -27.03 -11.19 9.30
N GLU A 237 -26.59 -12.18 10.07
CA GLU A 237 -25.78 -11.97 11.28
C GLU A 237 -24.41 -11.34 10.93
N PHE A 238 -23.81 -11.78 9.82
CA PHE A 238 -22.60 -11.16 9.27
C PHE A 238 -22.86 -9.69 8.87
N SER A 239 -23.98 -9.41 8.21
CA SER A 239 -24.36 -8.05 7.82
C SER A 239 -24.57 -7.14 9.04
N GLU A 240 -25.23 -7.62 10.09
CA GLU A 240 -25.42 -6.85 11.33
C GLU A 240 -24.09 -6.64 12.06
N GLY A 241 -23.20 -7.63 12.05
CA GLY A 241 -21.85 -7.51 12.62
C GLY A 241 -21.06 -6.42 11.92
N LEU A 242 -21.11 -6.35 10.58
CA LEU A 242 -20.49 -5.27 9.81
C LEU A 242 -21.06 -3.89 10.13
N LYS A 243 -22.38 -3.78 10.37
CA LYS A 243 -23.01 -2.51 10.76
C LYS A 243 -22.66 -2.11 12.20
N ALA A 244 -22.35 -3.08 13.06
CA ALA A 244 -21.95 -2.83 14.44
C ALA A 244 -20.45 -2.48 14.58
N CYS A 245 -19.63 -2.73 13.56
CA CYS A 245 -18.24 -2.27 13.52
C CYS A 245 -18.17 -0.74 13.59
N SER A 246 -17.19 -0.22 14.32
CA SER A 246 -16.91 1.21 14.53
C SER A 246 -16.51 1.99 13.26
N SER A 247 -16.52 1.35 12.08
CA SER A 247 -16.22 2.04 10.83
C SER A 247 -17.34 3.01 10.47
N GLN A 248 -17.00 4.30 10.30
CA GLN A 248 -17.91 5.33 9.77
C GLN A 248 -18.39 5.06 8.32
N LEU A 249 -17.91 3.96 7.73
CA LEU A 249 -18.22 3.47 6.40
C LEU A 249 -19.14 2.25 6.52
N TYR A 250 -20.42 2.46 6.24
CA TYR A 250 -21.35 1.35 6.04
C TYR A 250 -21.18 0.83 4.60
N PRO A 251 -20.77 -0.45 4.41
CA PRO A 251 -20.75 -1.04 3.08
C PRO A 251 -22.15 -1.03 2.47
N ASP A 252 -22.22 -0.82 1.16
CA ASP A 252 -23.41 -1.21 0.41
C ASP A 252 -23.62 -2.74 0.48
N GLU A 253 -24.84 -3.17 0.17
CA GLU A 253 -25.24 -4.57 0.27
C GLU A 253 -24.44 -5.51 -0.64
N GLY A 254 -24.01 -5.04 -1.81
CA GLY A 254 -23.14 -5.78 -2.72
C GLY A 254 -21.75 -6.01 -2.12
N THR A 255 -21.21 -4.99 -1.45
CA THR A 255 -19.95 -5.10 -0.71
C THR A 255 -20.07 -6.07 0.48
N ILE A 256 -21.20 -6.07 1.21
CA ILE A 256 -21.46 -7.04 2.29
C ILE A 256 -21.47 -8.47 1.72
N ALA A 257 -22.17 -8.69 0.61
CA ALA A 257 -22.26 -10.00 -0.05
C ALA A 257 -20.90 -10.50 -0.57
N TYR A 258 -20.08 -9.61 -1.12
CA TYR A 258 -18.71 -9.92 -1.49
C TYR A 258 -17.88 -10.37 -0.28
N LEU A 259 -17.98 -9.66 0.85
CA LEU A 259 -17.20 -9.99 2.04
C LEU A 259 -17.63 -11.31 2.66
N PHE A 260 -18.93 -11.60 2.66
CA PHE A 260 -19.46 -12.89 3.09
C PHE A 260 -18.97 -14.04 2.18
N CYS A 261 -19.01 -13.85 0.85
CA CYS A 261 -18.43 -14.80 -0.10
C CYS A 261 -16.92 -15.01 0.12
N ARG A 262 -16.20 -13.96 0.48
CA ARG A 262 -14.78 -14.08 0.80
C ARG A 262 -14.56 -14.88 2.08
N ALA A 263 -15.32 -14.60 3.14
CA ALA A 263 -15.25 -15.34 4.40
C ALA A 263 -15.53 -16.84 4.20
N THR A 264 -16.57 -17.19 3.43
CA THR A 264 -16.87 -18.58 3.08
C THR A 264 -15.72 -19.24 2.28
N ALA A 265 -15.12 -18.52 1.33
CA ALA A 265 -13.98 -19.02 0.56
C ALA A 265 -12.73 -19.26 1.42
N LEU A 266 -12.49 -18.39 2.42
CA LEU A 266 -11.38 -18.54 3.37
C LEU A 266 -11.51 -19.81 4.22
N GLN A 267 -12.73 -20.27 4.50
CA GLN A 267 -12.97 -21.51 5.26
C GLN A 267 -12.98 -22.75 4.37
N GLY A 268 -13.47 -22.64 3.14
CA GLY A 268 -13.74 -23.77 2.24
C GLY A 268 -12.59 -24.17 1.31
N ASP A 269 -11.34 -23.75 1.60
CA ASP A 269 -10.15 -23.98 0.77
C ASP A 269 -10.32 -23.58 -0.73
N SER A 270 -11.31 -22.73 -1.01
CA SER A 270 -11.77 -22.44 -2.35
C SER A 270 -11.01 -21.27 -2.95
N LYS A 271 -10.41 -21.48 -4.14
CA LYS A 271 -9.57 -20.50 -4.83
C LYS A 271 -10.40 -19.66 -5.81
N PHE A 272 -11.22 -18.75 -5.28
CA PHE A 272 -11.90 -17.76 -6.12
C PHE A 272 -11.07 -16.48 -6.24
N SER A 273 -10.99 -15.93 -7.45
CA SER A 273 -10.52 -14.56 -7.66
C SER A 273 -11.51 -13.55 -7.09
N ASN A 274 -11.07 -12.33 -6.83
CA ASN A 274 -11.94 -11.28 -6.28
C ASN A 274 -13.14 -10.97 -7.19
N VAL A 275 -12.96 -10.95 -8.51
CA VAL A 275 -14.04 -10.77 -9.48
C VAL A 275 -15.07 -11.91 -9.39
N GLN A 276 -14.62 -13.16 -9.24
CA GLN A 276 -15.51 -14.30 -9.05
C GLN A 276 -16.27 -14.23 -7.72
N LEU A 277 -15.64 -13.70 -6.66
CA LEU A 277 -16.29 -13.48 -5.37
C LEU A 277 -17.36 -12.39 -5.45
N VAL A 278 -17.13 -11.32 -6.23
CA VAL A 278 -18.16 -10.27 -6.47
C VAL A 278 -19.35 -10.85 -7.25
N GLN A 279 -19.10 -11.62 -8.31
CA GLN A 279 -20.16 -12.29 -9.07
C GLN A 279 -20.96 -13.26 -8.20
N LYS A 280 -20.30 -13.98 -7.29
CA LYS A 280 -20.96 -14.84 -6.29
C LYS A 280 -21.74 -14.03 -5.27
N GLY A 281 -21.21 -12.90 -4.80
CA GLY A 281 -21.89 -12.00 -3.88
C GLY A 281 -23.21 -11.48 -4.45
N ALA A 282 -23.22 -11.06 -5.71
CA ALA A 282 -24.46 -10.68 -6.39
C ALA A 282 -25.48 -11.83 -6.40
N ALA A 283 -25.03 -13.08 -6.62
CA ALA A 283 -25.90 -14.25 -6.55
C ALA A 283 -26.41 -14.56 -5.13
N VAL A 284 -25.65 -14.25 -4.06
CA VAL A 284 -26.11 -14.42 -2.66
C VAL A 284 -27.35 -13.60 -2.37
N LEU A 285 -27.43 -12.39 -2.92
CA LEU A 285 -28.53 -11.46 -2.69
C LEU A 285 -29.84 -11.93 -3.35
N ASP A 286 -29.74 -12.72 -4.43
CA ASP A 286 -30.87 -13.12 -5.26
C ASP A 286 -31.34 -14.57 -5.03
N ASP A 287 -30.65 -15.38 -4.22
CA ASP A 287 -30.76 -16.84 -4.28
C ASP A 287 -30.93 -17.55 -2.92
N GLU A 288 -32.02 -18.33 -2.80
CA GLU A 288 -32.32 -19.12 -1.59
C GLU A 288 -31.28 -20.19 -1.28
N ARG A 289 -30.47 -20.63 -2.24
CA ARG A 289 -29.38 -21.61 -2.03
C ARG A 289 -28.32 -21.12 -1.04
N PHE A 290 -28.27 -19.82 -0.77
CA PHE A 290 -27.34 -19.22 0.20
C PHE A 290 -27.89 -19.14 1.63
N LYS A 291 -29.17 -19.48 1.86
CA LYS A 291 -29.80 -19.54 3.20
C LYS A 291 -29.19 -20.60 4.14
N GLY A 292 -28.28 -21.44 3.64
CA GLY A 292 -27.52 -22.43 4.42
C GLY A 292 -26.01 -22.21 4.44
N LEU A 293 -25.51 -21.07 3.95
CA LEU A 293 -24.11 -20.73 4.15
C LEU A 293 -23.90 -20.02 5.48
N TRP A 294 -22.77 -20.32 6.11
CA TRP A 294 -22.36 -19.74 7.37
C TRP A 294 -20.86 -19.55 7.38
N VAL A 295 -20.41 -18.58 8.17
CA VAL A 295 -19.00 -18.29 8.39
C VAL A 295 -18.67 -18.23 9.87
N ASP A 296 -17.44 -18.57 10.22
CA ASP A 296 -16.92 -18.44 11.56
C ASP A 296 -16.45 -16.99 11.77
N VAL A 297 -16.47 -16.53 13.02
CA VAL A 297 -16.03 -15.18 13.41
C VAL A 297 -14.62 -14.89 12.89
N ALA A 298 -13.70 -15.86 12.96
CA ALA A 298 -12.33 -15.68 12.48
C ALA A 298 -12.26 -15.37 10.97
N ALA A 299 -13.06 -16.07 10.16
CA ALA A 299 -13.13 -15.84 8.72
C ALA A 299 -13.84 -14.52 8.39
N ALA A 300 -14.88 -14.17 9.16
CA ALA A 300 -15.58 -12.91 9.04
C ALA A 300 -14.66 -11.71 9.32
N VAL A 301 -13.93 -11.75 10.44
CA VAL A 301 -12.91 -10.76 10.80
C VAL A 301 -11.85 -10.68 9.72
N GLN A 302 -11.32 -11.81 9.24
CA GLN A 302 -10.28 -11.79 8.19
C GLN A 302 -10.79 -11.20 6.86
N ALA A 303 -12.05 -11.47 6.48
CA ALA A 303 -12.66 -10.86 5.30
C ALA A 303 -12.89 -9.35 5.48
N TYR A 304 -13.40 -8.92 6.64
CA TYR A 304 -13.53 -7.51 7.00
C TYR A 304 -12.17 -6.81 6.97
N MET A 305 -11.16 -7.41 7.60
CA MET A 305 -9.81 -6.83 7.61
C MET A 305 -9.22 -6.75 6.21
N TRP A 306 -9.56 -7.66 5.28
CA TRP A 306 -9.10 -7.59 3.89
C TRP A 306 -9.58 -6.36 3.12
N HIS A 307 -10.82 -5.95 3.34
CA HIS A 307 -11.47 -4.91 2.53
C HIS A 307 -11.56 -3.57 3.27
N TYR A 308 -11.90 -3.64 4.56
CA TYR A 308 -11.95 -2.49 5.45
C TYR A 308 -10.67 -2.38 6.25
N GLY A 309 -10.17 -3.41 6.93
CA GLY A 309 -8.98 -3.31 7.80
C GLY A 309 -7.64 -2.98 7.10
N HIS A 310 -7.51 -3.27 5.81
CA HIS A 310 -6.42 -2.85 4.93
C HIS A 310 -6.61 -1.41 4.40
N TRP A 311 -7.67 -0.72 4.84
CA TRP A 311 -8.09 0.68 4.66
C TRP A 311 -7.42 1.40 3.51
N CYS A 312 -7.41 0.87 2.28
CA CYS A 312 -6.88 1.65 1.17
C CYS A 312 -7.54 1.34 -0.14
N ARG A 313 -7.59 2.35 -1.02
CA ARG A 313 -7.85 2.09 -2.44
C ARG A 313 -6.88 1.07 -3.05
N ALA A 314 -5.71 0.82 -2.42
CA ALA A 314 -4.90 -0.39 -2.60
C ALA A 314 -5.59 -1.67 -2.09
N GLY A 315 -6.91 -1.75 -2.28
CA GLY A 315 -7.76 -2.85 -1.93
C GLY A 315 -8.70 -3.12 -3.10
N VAL A 316 -9.52 -4.15 -2.93
CA VAL A 316 -10.46 -4.60 -3.94
C VAL A 316 -11.67 -3.68 -3.94
N ARG A 317 -11.92 -2.98 -5.05
CA ARG A 317 -13.14 -2.19 -5.32
C ARG A 317 -14.38 -3.07 -5.33
N ALA A 318 -15.56 -2.46 -5.30
CA ALA A 318 -16.85 -3.16 -5.35
C ALA A 318 -16.99 -4.07 -6.59
N ASP A 319 -16.30 -3.78 -7.69
CA ASP A 319 -16.27 -4.59 -8.91
C ASP A 319 -15.24 -5.74 -8.89
N GLY A 320 -14.47 -5.88 -7.81
CA GLY A 320 -13.45 -6.91 -7.66
C GLY A 320 -12.06 -6.50 -8.18
N THR A 321 -11.90 -5.29 -8.71
CA THR A 321 -10.63 -4.77 -9.26
C THR A 321 -9.80 -4.05 -8.19
N HIS A 322 -8.49 -3.88 -8.41
CA HIS A 322 -7.58 -3.26 -7.45
C HIS A 322 -6.98 -1.97 -8.00
N ILE A 323 -6.84 -0.88 -7.22
CA ILE A 323 -6.25 0.37 -7.77
C ILE A 323 -4.81 0.16 -8.26
N ILE A 324 -4.08 -0.78 -7.67
CA ILE A 324 -2.71 -1.10 -8.06
C ILE A 324 -2.68 -1.64 -9.49
N ASP A 325 -3.74 -2.32 -9.95
CA ASP A 325 -3.83 -2.77 -11.33
C ASP A 325 -3.96 -1.58 -12.29
N ASP A 326 -4.71 -0.54 -11.92
CA ASP A 326 -4.78 0.69 -12.71
C ASP A 326 -3.45 1.45 -12.71
N VAL A 327 -2.75 1.51 -11.56
CA VAL A 327 -1.42 2.11 -11.45
C VAL A 327 -0.44 1.41 -12.39
N ARG A 328 -0.42 0.08 -12.36
CA ARG A 328 0.44 -0.72 -13.23
C ARG A 328 0.08 -0.55 -14.69
N ALA A 329 -1.21 -0.50 -15.01
CA ALA A 329 -1.68 -0.24 -16.38
C ALA A 329 -1.22 1.12 -16.90
N ARG A 330 -1.36 2.19 -16.10
CA ARG A 330 -0.84 3.53 -16.43
C ARG A 330 0.66 3.51 -16.61
N ALA A 331 1.40 2.82 -15.73
CA ALA A 331 2.85 2.68 -15.84
C ALA A 331 3.28 1.92 -17.12
N ALA A 332 2.47 0.97 -17.59
CA ALA A 332 2.68 0.23 -18.83
C ALA A 332 2.25 1.00 -20.10
N GLY A 333 1.61 2.17 -19.97
CA GLY A 333 1.05 2.92 -21.10
C GLY A 333 -0.28 2.38 -21.61
N SER A 334 -0.93 1.48 -20.86
CA SER A 334 -2.22 0.89 -21.19
C SER A 334 -3.34 1.77 -20.63
N ASN A 335 -4.13 2.41 -21.49
CA ASN A 335 -5.39 3.03 -21.07
C ASN A 335 -6.38 1.91 -20.69
N VAL A 336 -6.51 1.59 -19.41
CA VAL A 336 -7.64 0.81 -18.93
C VAL A 336 -8.84 1.75 -18.92
N ALA A 337 -9.70 1.62 -19.93
CA ALA A 337 -11.00 2.25 -19.93
C ALA A 337 -11.82 1.65 -18.79
N SER A 338 -12.02 2.42 -17.72
CA SER A 338 -13.03 2.12 -16.72
C SER A 338 -14.39 2.11 -17.41
N ASN A 339 -15.05 0.94 -17.37
CA ASN A 339 -16.39 0.73 -17.88
C ASN A 339 -17.40 1.39 -16.92
N GLU A 340 -17.62 2.70 -17.06
CA GLU A 340 -18.82 3.36 -16.55
C GLU A 340 -19.81 3.56 -17.70
N GLN A 341 -20.80 2.68 -17.80
CA GLN A 341 -22.00 2.96 -18.58
C GLN A 341 -22.97 3.80 -17.74
N GLY A 342 -23.32 5.01 -18.22
CA GLY A 342 -24.48 5.72 -17.68
C GLY A 342 -24.58 7.21 -17.98
N LYS A 343 -24.80 7.57 -19.25
CA LYS A 343 -25.37 8.85 -19.73
C LYS A 343 -25.83 9.85 -18.65
N LYS A 344 -25.14 10.98 -18.51
CA LYS A 344 -25.79 12.31 -18.51
C LYS A 344 -24.92 13.32 -19.28
N LYS A 345 -25.43 13.73 -20.45
CA LYS A 345 -25.08 15.00 -21.09
C LYS A 345 -25.37 16.13 -20.10
N GLY A 346 -24.42 17.06 -19.93
CA GLY A 346 -24.72 18.37 -19.36
C GLY A 346 -23.52 19.06 -18.69
N GLY A 347 -22.96 20.05 -19.36
CA GLY A 347 -22.35 21.20 -18.69
C GLY A 347 -20.86 21.14 -18.41
N LEU A 348 -20.04 21.41 -19.44
CA LEU A 348 -18.79 22.13 -19.26
C LEU A 348 -19.11 23.50 -18.62
N VAL A 349 -18.77 23.67 -17.34
CA VAL A 349 -18.64 25.02 -16.75
C VAL A 349 -17.15 25.29 -16.62
N GLY A 350 -16.62 26.02 -17.60
CA GLY A 350 -15.23 26.45 -17.64
C GLY A 350 -14.89 27.37 -16.47
N ARG A 351 -13.70 27.16 -15.90
CA ARG A 351 -13.02 28.22 -15.13
C ARG A 351 -12.13 29.02 -16.09
N PRO A 352 -12.17 30.36 -16.03
CA PRO A 352 -11.52 31.23 -16.99
C PRO A 352 -10.00 31.26 -16.82
N ALA A 353 -9.30 31.43 -17.94
CA ALA A 353 -7.86 31.66 -18.02
C ALA A 353 -7.43 32.93 -17.24
N PRO A 354 -6.18 33.00 -16.74
CA PRO A 354 -5.69 34.19 -16.03
C PRO A 354 -5.51 35.36 -17.00
N LYS A 355 -6.13 36.50 -16.68
CA LYS A 355 -5.97 37.76 -17.42
C LYS A 355 -4.54 38.30 -17.28
N GLU A 356 -3.87 38.50 -18.42
CA GLU A 356 -2.69 39.35 -18.56
C GLU A 356 -2.96 40.75 -17.98
N LYS A 357 -2.16 41.17 -17.00
CA LYS A 357 -2.06 42.57 -16.60
C LYS A 357 -1.27 43.33 -17.66
N ARG A 358 -1.97 43.95 -18.61
CA ARG A 358 -1.43 45.05 -19.43
C ARG A 358 -1.01 46.20 -18.51
N ARG A 359 0.29 46.53 -18.52
CA ARG A 359 0.82 47.78 -17.95
C ARG A 359 0.36 48.94 -18.85
N ALA A 360 -0.31 49.93 -18.24
CA ALA A 360 -0.60 51.20 -18.85
C ALA A 360 0.69 52.04 -18.90
N SER A 361 1.07 52.48 -20.11
CA SER A 361 2.08 53.51 -20.34
C SER A 361 1.40 54.87 -20.24
N THR A 362 1.68 55.63 -19.19
CA THR A 362 1.30 57.04 -19.08
C THR A 362 2.53 57.88 -19.40
N SER A 363 2.47 58.62 -20.51
CA SER A 363 3.42 59.68 -20.81
C SER A 363 3.27 60.82 -19.81
N GLN A 364 4.37 61.29 -19.23
CA GLN A 364 4.46 62.64 -18.71
C GLN A 364 5.70 63.32 -19.31
N HIS A 365 5.39 64.31 -20.15
CA HIS A 365 6.26 65.36 -20.63
C HIS A 365 6.62 66.26 -19.44
N ILE A 366 7.90 66.60 -19.27
CA ILE A 366 8.33 67.73 -18.43
C ILE A 366 8.96 68.78 -19.36
N PRO A 367 8.52 70.05 -19.31
CA PRO A 367 9.09 71.14 -20.10
C PRO A 367 10.09 71.97 -19.28
N LYS A 368 11.31 72.12 -19.80
CA LYS A 368 11.95 73.37 -20.24
C LYS A 368 13.42 73.11 -20.56
#